data_AF-A0A1H0B3E3-F1
#
_entry.id   AF-A0A1H0B3E3-F1
#
_cell.length_a   1.000
_cell.length_b   1.000
_cell.length_c   1.000
_cell.angle_alpha   90.00
_cell.angle_beta   90.00
_cell.angle_gamma   90.00
#
_symmetry.space_group_name_H-M   'P 1'
#
loop_
_entity.id
_entity.type
_entity.pdbx_description
1 polymer ?
#
loop_
_entity_poly.entity_id
_entity_poly.type
_entity_poly.pdbx_seq_one_letter_code
_entity_poly.pdbx_strand_id
1 'polypeptide(L)'
;MRRNPAALRLLSAASSGSAAVVAAGAVSLLATSLDRTDLLGRPVPGWVFLLALAALAGGSALGWLLGRSPAPVRTPQPPPAEAPRIDLPAGGRAVWTRVVVAAPIAVGALGAAGLGAALTVTAGAAAGAPALLVAAALAVGTSARVTVDATGLTAHPGLVRRPRLHVPLDRVASARRTDVRATEMGGWGVRMRGERTALLLRGGEALELDLGDGSRFLVTVDDAATAAALVNTLAERARQC
;
A
#
# COMPACT_ATOMS: atom_id res chain seq x y z
N MET A 1 -13.11 0.32 -19.43
CA MET A 1 -12.66 0.72 -18.08
C MET A 1 -11.90 -0.43 -17.43
N ARG A 2 -10.56 -0.47 -17.49
CA ARG A 2 -9.77 -1.60 -16.95
C ARG A 2 -8.85 -1.07 -15.85
N ARG A 3 -8.98 -1.63 -14.64
CA ARG A 3 -8.33 -1.19 -13.40
C ARG A 3 -7.06 -2.00 -13.14
N ASN A 4 -6.07 -1.39 -12.48
CA ASN A 4 -4.82 -2.05 -12.14
C ASN A 4 -5.06 -3.32 -11.27
N PRO A 5 -4.63 -4.51 -11.72
CA PRO A 5 -4.97 -5.80 -11.12
C PRO A 5 -4.47 -6.00 -9.70
N ALA A 6 -3.25 -5.54 -9.38
CA ALA A 6 -2.64 -5.76 -8.07
C ALA A 6 -3.24 -4.84 -7.01
N ALA A 7 -3.56 -3.62 -7.41
CA ALA A 7 -4.11 -2.65 -6.50
C ALA A 7 -5.63 -2.88 -6.28
N LEU A 8 -6.35 -3.55 -7.19
CA LEU A 8 -7.73 -4.01 -6.96
C LEU A 8 -7.83 -5.07 -5.85
N ARG A 9 -6.84 -5.98 -5.76
CA ARG A 9 -6.71 -6.98 -4.67
C ARG A 9 -6.44 -6.33 -3.32
N LEU A 10 -5.57 -5.33 -3.30
CA LEU A 10 -5.28 -4.53 -2.11
C LEU A 10 -6.51 -3.77 -1.60
N LEU A 11 -7.29 -3.20 -2.52
CA LEU A 11 -8.53 -2.48 -2.18
C LEU A 11 -9.64 -3.40 -1.69
N SER A 12 -9.88 -4.52 -2.37
CA SER A 12 -10.86 -5.52 -1.93
C SER A 12 -10.47 -6.11 -0.57
N ALA A 13 -9.18 -6.33 -0.32
CA ALA A 13 -8.68 -6.73 1.00
C ALA A 13 -8.92 -5.64 2.06
N ALA A 14 -8.59 -4.38 1.75
CA ALA A 14 -8.78 -3.28 2.69
C ALA A 14 -10.27 -3.04 3.00
N SER A 15 -11.13 -2.98 1.99
CA SER A 15 -12.56 -2.72 2.18
C SER A 15 -13.28 -3.88 2.89
N SER A 16 -12.95 -5.12 2.54
CA SER A 16 -13.54 -6.31 3.18
C SER A 16 -13.08 -6.46 4.62
N GLY A 17 -11.80 -6.13 4.90
CA GLY A 17 -11.27 -6.09 6.27
C GLY A 17 -11.97 -5.03 7.13
N SER A 18 -12.08 -3.80 6.63
CA SER A 18 -12.77 -2.72 7.36
C SER A 18 -14.25 -3.04 7.59
N ALA A 19 -14.95 -3.58 6.59
CA ALA A 19 -16.36 -3.98 6.72
C ALA A 19 -16.54 -5.10 7.76
N ALA A 20 -15.65 -6.09 7.78
CA ALA A 20 -15.68 -7.18 8.74
C ALA A 20 -15.46 -6.69 10.18
N VAL A 21 -14.57 -5.70 10.40
CA VAL A 21 -14.39 -5.08 11.72
C VAL A 21 -15.64 -4.35 12.18
N VAL A 22 -16.26 -3.54 11.30
CA VAL A 22 -17.48 -2.80 11.64
C VAL A 22 -18.62 -3.76 11.99
N ALA A 23 -18.78 -4.83 11.21
CA ALA A 23 -19.79 -5.86 11.47
C ALA A 23 -19.51 -6.61 12.79
N ALA A 24 -18.27 -7.03 13.03
CA ALA A 24 -17.89 -7.71 14.27
C ALA A 24 -18.05 -6.81 15.51
N GLY A 25 -17.75 -5.51 15.37
CA GLY A 25 -17.95 -4.51 16.41
C GLY A 25 -19.44 -4.33 16.74
N ALA A 26 -20.30 -4.21 15.72
CA ALA A 26 -21.74 -4.11 15.90
C ALA A 26 -22.34 -5.37 16.55
N VAL A 27 -21.93 -6.57 16.13
CA VAL A 27 -22.35 -7.85 16.74
C VAL A 27 -21.86 -7.96 18.18
N SER A 28 -20.63 -7.54 18.47
CA SER A 28 -20.08 -7.57 19.84
C SER A 28 -20.81 -6.59 20.75
N LEU A 29 -21.10 -5.37 20.26
CA LEU A 29 -21.93 -4.40 20.97
C LEU A 29 -23.31 -4.98 21.27
N LEU A 30 -23.98 -5.57 20.27
CA LEU A 30 -25.29 -6.17 20.43
C LEU A 30 -25.27 -7.33 21.44
N ALA A 31 -24.28 -8.23 21.34
CA ALA A 31 -24.11 -9.34 22.26
C ALA A 31 -23.85 -8.86 23.70
N THR A 32 -23.06 -7.80 23.88
CA THR A 32 -22.81 -7.22 25.21
C THR A 32 -23.99 -6.39 25.74
N SER A 33 -24.85 -5.85 24.88
CA SER A 33 -26.02 -5.08 25.26
C SER A 33 -27.24 -5.95 25.59
N LEU A 34 -27.35 -7.12 24.96
CA LEU A 34 -28.43 -8.09 25.24
C LEU A 34 -28.32 -8.72 26.64
N ASP A 35 -27.12 -8.71 27.21
CA ASP A 35 -26.77 -9.46 28.40
C ASP A 35 -26.75 -8.62 29.69
N ARG A 36 -27.23 -7.35 29.67
CA ARG A 36 -27.12 -6.46 30.85
C ARG A 36 -28.34 -5.62 31.19
N THR A 37 -28.86 -5.88 32.39
CA THR A 37 -29.60 -4.96 33.26
C THR A 37 -28.72 -3.89 33.92
N ASP A 38 -27.39 -3.97 33.80
CA ASP A 38 -26.41 -3.01 34.34
C ASP A 38 -25.72 -2.22 33.22
N LEU A 39 -26.05 -0.92 33.11
CA LEU A 39 -25.71 -0.14 31.92
C LEU A 39 -24.29 0.46 31.88
N LEU A 40 -23.55 0.65 32.98
CA LEU A 40 -22.24 1.33 32.92
C LEU A 40 -21.29 0.85 34.03
N GLY A 41 -20.15 0.23 33.67
CA GLY A 41 -19.06 0.01 34.64
C GLY A 41 -18.09 -1.16 34.39
N ARG A 42 -18.43 -2.15 33.56
CA ARG A 42 -17.51 -3.27 33.28
C ARG A 42 -16.61 -2.99 32.07
N PRO A 43 -15.29 -3.22 32.18
CA PRO A 43 -14.37 -3.11 31.05
C PRO A 43 -14.77 -4.07 29.93
N VAL A 44 -14.54 -3.67 28.68
CA VAL A 44 -14.83 -4.48 27.50
C VAL A 44 -14.00 -5.76 27.58
N PRO A 45 -14.61 -6.96 27.45
CA PRO A 45 -13.87 -8.21 27.50
C PRO A 45 -12.80 -8.28 26.39
N GLY A 46 -11.59 -8.74 26.73
CA GLY A 46 -10.47 -8.80 25.78
C GLY A 46 -10.72 -9.68 24.53
N TRP A 47 -11.64 -10.64 24.62
CA TRP A 47 -12.02 -11.48 23.48
C TRP A 47 -12.70 -10.70 22.35
N VAL A 48 -13.38 -9.59 22.65
CA VAL A 48 -14.00 -8.72 21.64
C VAL A 48 -12.92 -8.12 20.73
N PHE A 49 -11.77 -7.78 21.30
CA PHE A 49 -10.63 -7.27 20.54
C PHE A 49 -10.01 -8.35 19.65
N LEU A 50 -9.92 -9.59 20.14
CA LEU A 50 -9.45 -10.74 19.35
C LEU A 50 -10.39 -11.06 18.19
N LEU A 51 -11.72 -10.98 18.40
CA LEU A 51 -12.70 -11.15 17.32
C LEU A 51 -12.61 -10.04 16.28
N ALA A 52 -12.43 -8.78 16.69
CA ALA A 52 -12.24 -7.67 15.77
C ALA A 52 -10.99 -7.87 14.89
N LEU A 53 -9.88 -8.34 15.49
CA LEU A 53 -8.66 -8.69 14.76
C LEU A 53 -8.86 -9.87 13.80
N ALA A 54 -9.53 -10.93 14.26
CA ALA A 54 -9.84 -12.09 13.42
C ALA A 54 -10.75 -11.69 12.25
N ALA A 55 -11.73 -10.83 12.48
CA ALA A 55 -12.61 -10.29 11.45
C ALA A 55 -11.83 -9.43 10.45
N LEU A 56 -10.94 -8.55 10.92
CA LEU A 56 -10.06 -7.76 10.05
C LEU A 56 -9.19 -8.65 9.17
N ALA A 57 -8.47 -9.61 9.78
CA ALA A 57 -7.56 -10.50 9.08
C ALA A 57 -8.30 -11.41 8.09
N GLY A 58 -9.41 -12.01 8.52
CA GLY A 58 -10.25 -12.88 7.70
C GLY A 58 -10.91 -12.13 6.55
N GLY A 59 -11.50 -10.97 6.82
CA GLY A 59 -12.09 -10.10 5.81
C GLY A 59 -11.06 -9.64 4.78
N SER A 60 -9.86 -9.24 5.23
CA SER A 60 -8.78 -8.85 4.33
C SER A 60 -8.24 -10.01 3.49
N ALA A 61 -8.06 -11.20 4.08
CA ALA A 61 -7.65 -12.39 3.34
C ALA A 61 -8.70 -12.79 2.28
N LEU A 62 -9.98 -12.77 2.65
CA LEU A 62 -11.08 -13.11 1.74
C LEU A 62 -11.18 -12.11 0.60
N GLY A 63 -11.12 -10.80 0.89
CA GLY A 63 -11.09 -9.76 -0.13
C GLY A 63 -9.90 -9.90 -1.08
N TRP A 64 -8.72 -10.24 -0.55
CA TRP A 64 -7.53 -10.48 -1.36
C TRP A 64 -7.69 -11.69 -2.31
N LEU A 65 -8.27 -12.78 -1.83
CA LEU A 65 -8.51 -14.01 -2.61
C LEU A 65 -9.58 -13.80 -3.69
N LEU A 66 -10.64 -13.06 -3.37
CA LEU A 66 -11.77 -12.80 -4.27
C LEU A 66 -11.47 -11.67 -5.28
N GLY A 67 -10.49 -10.82 -5.01
CA GLY A 67 -10.00 -9.81 -5.93
C GLY A 67 -9.43 -10.42 -7.21
N ARG A 68 -10.26 -10.63 -8.23
CA ARG A 68 -9.80 -11.09 -9.54
C ARG A 68 -9.15 -9.96 -10.31
N SER A 69 -7.90 -10.17 -10.67
CA SER A 69 -7.07 -9.28 -11.47
C SER A 69 -7.36 -9.49 -12.95
N PRO A 70 -7.86 -8.49 -13.71
CA PRO A 70 -7.92 -8.60 -15.16
C PRO A 70 -6.51 -8.74 -15.75
N ALA A 71 -6.41 -9.49 -16.85
CA ALA A 71 -5.14 -9.77 -17.51
C ALA A 71 -4.41 -8.48 -17.93
N PRO A 72 -3.06 -8.47 -17.92
CA PRO A 72 -2.25 -7.41 -18.49
C PRO A 72 -2.68 -7.01 -19.90
N VAL A 73 -2.85 -5.70 -20.15
CA VAL A 73 -2.85 -5.16 -21.51
C VAL A 73 -1.43 -4.73 -21.83
N ARG A 74 -0.83 -5.35 -22.85
CA ARG A 74 0.50 -4.99 -23.35
C ARG A 74 0.43 -3.68 -24.13
N THR A 75 1.50 -2.89 -24.07
CA THR A 75 1.66 -1.65 -24.80
C THR A 75 2.63 -1.88 -25.96
N PRO A 76 2.14 -1.94 -27.21
CA PRO A 76 2.99 -2.19 -28.37
C PRO A 76 3.96 -1.06 -28.66
N GLN A 77 3.57 0.18 -28.33
CA GLN A 77 4.34 1.36 -28.68
C GLN A 77 5.48 1.61 -27.68
N PRO A 78 6.72 1.88 -28.15
CA PRO A 78 7.81 2.29 -27.28
C PRO A 78 7.54 3.67 -26.65
N PRO A 79 8.28 4.03 -25.57
CA PRO A 79 8.12 5.33 -24.96
C PRO A 79 8.48 6.44 -25.95
N PRO A 80 7.84 7.62 -25.87
CA PRO A 80 8.17 8.75 -26.73
C PRO A 80 9.67 9.06 -26.73
N ALA A 81 10.18 9.58 -27.85
CA ALA A 81 11.60 9.94 -27.98
C ALA A 81 12.02 11.02 -26.96
N GLU A 82 11.09 11.91 -26.60
CA GLU A 82 11.28 13.01 -25.64
C GLU A 82 11.25 12.55 -24.17
N ALA A 83 10.86 11.29 -23.89
CA ALA A 83 10.81 10.79 -22.53
C ALA A 83 12.25 10.73 -21.96
N PRO A 84 12.48 11.13 -20.69
CA PRO A 84 13.81 11.12 -20.08
C PRO A 84 14.36 9.70 -20.09
N ARG A 85 15.65 9.55 -20.40
CA ARG A 85 16.34 8.26 -20.50
C ARG A 85 17.69 8.34 -19.82
N ILE A 86 18.16 7.19 -19.33
CA ILE A 86 19.51 7.03 -18.83
C ILE A 86 20.31 6.20 -19.83
N ASP A 87 21.54 6.65 -20.12
CA ASP A 87 22.45 5.91 -20.97
C ASP A 87 22.95 4.67 -20.23
N LEU A 88 22.63 3.51 -20.80
CA LEU A 88 23.04 2.22 -20.28
C LEU A 88 24.00 1.57 -21.30
N PRO A 89 25.11 0.96 -20.88
CA PRO A 89 25.95 0.18 -21.76
C PRO A 89 25.15 -0.91 -22.49
N ALA A 90 25.56 -1.27 -23.69
CA ALA A 90 24.98 -2.41 -24.41
C ALA A 90 25.10 -3.69 -23.55
N GLY A 91 23.97 -4.37 -23.30
CA GLY A 91 23.92 -5.53 -22.39
C GLY A 91 24.03 -5.21 -20.89
N GLY A 92 24.17 -3.93 -20.52
CA GLY A 92 24.24 -3.50 -19.12
C GLY A 92 22.93 -3.74 -18.38
N ARG A 93 23.03 -4.28 -17.15
CA ARG A 93 21.91 -4.44 -16.22
C ARG A 93 21.95 -3.29 -15.22
N ALA A 94 20.80 -2.68 -14.95
CA ALA A 94 20.66 -1.68 -13.89
C ALA A 94 19.46 -1.98 -13.02
N VAL A 95 19.61 -1.66 -11.75
CA VAL A 95 18.55 -1.75 -10.74
C VAL A 95 18.59 -0.45 -9.95
N TRP A 96 17.42 0.17 -9.81
CA TRP A 96 17.25 1.35 -8.98
C TRP A 96 16.33 0.97 -7.82
N THR A 97 16.66 1.38 -6.59
CA THR A 97 15.84 1.08 -5.41
C THR A 97 15.88 2.21 -4.39
N ARG A 98 14.71 2.52 -3.83
CA ARG A 98 14.57 3.45 -2.70
C ARG A 98 13.55 2.94 -1.70
N VAL A 99 13.73 3.35 -0.45
CA VAL A 99 12.76 3.13 0.62
C VAL A 99 12.12 4.47 0.94
N VAL A 100 10.80 4.49 0.99
CA VAL A 100 9.99 5.66 1.29
C VAL A 100 9.32 5.41 2.62
N VAL A 101 9.44 6.36 3.55
CA VAL A 101 8.86 6.28 4.89
C VAL A 101 7.62 7.17 4.98
N ALA A 102 6.53 6.61 5.47
CA ALA A 102 5.31 7.34 5.81
C ALA A 102 5.43 7.85 7.26
N ALA A 103 6.03 9.03 7.43
CA ALA A 103 6.27 9.62 8.74
C ALA A 103 5.04 9.65 9.68
N PRO A 104 3.82 10.02 9.23
CA PRO A 104 2.64 9.98 10.09
C PRO A 104 2.31 8.59 10.63
N ILE A 105 2.48 7.55 9.80
CA ILE A 105 2.26 6.15 10.20
C ILE A 105 3.34 5.71 11.18
N ALA A 106 4.60 6.09 10.95
CA ALA A 106 5.70 5.79 11.85
C ALA A 106 5.50 6.44 13.24
N VAL A 107 5.10 7.71 13.28
CA VAL A 107 4.77 8.40 14.54
C VAL A 107 3.60 7.72 15.24
N GLY A 108 2.55 7.36 14.52
CA GLY A 108 1.42 6.60 15.08
C GLY A 108 1.85 5.24 15.66
N ALA A 109 2.71 4.51 14.95
CA ALA A 109 3.24 3.22 15.40
C ALA A 109 4.05 3.38 16.70
N LEU A 110 4.93 4.38 16.77
CA LEU A 110 5.73 4.67 17.97
C LEU A 110 4.86 5.12 19.15
N GLY A 111 3.85 5.96 18.90
CA GLY A 111 2.91 6.40 19.93
C GLY A 111 2.10 5.24 20.50
N ALA A 112 1.58 4.36 19.63
CA ALA A 112 0.86 3.15 20.06
C ALA A 112 1.79 2.18 20.83
N ALA A 113 3.05 2.03 20.41
CA ALA A 113 4.03 1.21 21.11
C ALA A 113 4.33 1.76 22.51
N GLY A 114 4.56 3.07 22.63
CA GLY A 114 4.79 3.74 23.91
C GLY A 114 3.61 3.60 24.87
N LEU A 115 2.38 3.80 24.36
CA LEU A 115 1.16 3.58 25.15
C LEU A 115 1.03 2.13 25.61
N GLY A 116 1.26 1.17 24.70
CA GLY A 116 1.20 -0.26 25.03
C GLY A 116 2.23 -0.68 26.06
N ALA A 117 3.46 -0.16 25.98
CA ALA A 117 4.50 -0.38 26.97
C ALA A 117 4.10 0.19 28.34
N ALA A 118 3.62 1.44 28.38
CA ALA A 118 3.19 2.10 29.61
C ALA A 118 2.05 1.32 30.30
N LEU A 119 1.02 0.91 29.55
CA LEU A 119 -0.10 0.12 30.08
C LEU A 119 0.34 -1.28 30.55
N THR A 120 1.30 -1.90 29.85
CA THR A 120 1.86 -3.18 30.27
C THR A 120 2.53 -3.08 31.65
N VAL A 121 3.29 -2.00 31.88
CA VAL A 121 4.01 -1.76 33.13
C VAL A 121 3.05 -1.39 34.27
N THR A 122 2.04 -0.56 34.02
CA THR A 122 1.16 -0.01 35.07
C THR A 122 -0.05 -0.88 35.38
N ALA A 123 -0.59 -1.60 34.39
CA ALA A 123 -1.85 -2.35 34.50
C ALA A 123 -1.73 -3.81 34.03
N GLY A 124 -0.52 -4.26 33.69
CA GLY A 124 -0.23 -5.64 33.27
C GLY A 124 -0.38 -5.88 31.77
N ALA A 125 0.14 -7.02 31.31
CA ALA A 125 0.27 -7.35 29.88
C ALA A 125 -1.07 -7.34 29.11
N ALA A 126 -2.16 -7.75 29.74
CA ALA A 126 -3.49 -7.76 29.12
C ALA A 126 -3.96 -6.34 28.75
N ALA A 127 -3.59 -5.32 29.54
CA ALA A 127 -3.95 -3.92 29.28
C ALA A 127 -3.13 -3.30 28.15
N GLY A 128 -1.86 -3.68 28.02
CA GLY A 128 -0.97 -3.16 26.97
C GLY A 128 -1.07 -3.87 25.62
N ALA A 129 -1.49 -5.14 25.60
CA ALA A 129 -1.55 -5.96 24.38
C ALA A 129 -2.32 -5.30 23.21
N PRO A 130 -3.50 -4.67 23.40
CA PRO A 130 -4.22 -4.02 22.29
C PRO A 130 -3.41 -2.92 21.60
N ALA A 131 -2.77 -2.04 22.37
CA ALA A 131 -1.99 -0.93 21.84
C ALA A 131 -0.70 -1.42 21.15
N LEU A 132 -0.05 -2.46 21.68
CA LEU A 132 1.10 -3.11 21.03
C LEU A 132 0.70 -3.80 19.72
N LEU A 133 -0.48 -4.41 19.63
CA LEU A 133 -1.00 -4.99 18.40
C LEU A 133 -1.28 -3.92 17.34
N VAL A 134 -1.86 -2.78 17.73
CA VAL A 134 -2.03 -1.62 16.84
C VAL A 134 -0.67 -1.10 16.36
N ALA A 135 0.31 -0.99 17.26
CA ALA A 135 1.66 -0.57 16.90
C ALA A 135 2.30 -1.52 15.87
N ALA A 136 2.19 -2.83 16.08
CA ALA A 136 2.67 -3.84 15.14
C ALA A 136 1.97 -3.76 13.77
N ALA A 137 0.65 -3.55 13.75
CA ALA A 137 -0.10 -3.37 12.52
C ALA A 137 0.33 -2.11 11.75
N LEU A 138 0.52 -0.98 12.44
CA LEU A 138 1.01 0.26 11.84
C LEU A 138 2.45 0.12 11.35
N ALA A 139 3.31 -0.60 12.09
CA ALA A 139 4.71 -0.83 11.75
C ALA A 139 4.88 -1.41 10.34
N VAL A 140 3.98 -2.30 9.92
CA VAL A 140 3.98 -2.89 8.57
C VAL A 140 3.81 -1.82 7.48
N GLY A 141 3.02 -0.78 7.72
CA GLY A 141 2.73 0.30 6.77
C GLY A 141 3.70 1.49 6.82
N THR A 142 4.72 1.45 7.68
CA THR A 142 5.61 2.60 7.91
C THR A 142 6.52 2.92 6.74
N SER A 143 6.85 1.92 5.92
CA SER A 143 7.76 2.10 4.80
C SER A 143 7.33 1.27 3.61
N ALA A 144 7.66 1.74 2.41
CA ALA A 144 7.60 0.95 1.20
C ALA A 144 8.92 1.03 0.46
N ARG A 145 9.40 -0.12 -0.01
CA ARG A 145 10.52 -0.22 -0.93
C ARG A 145 9.99 -0.21 -2.36
N VAL A 146 10.50 0.71 -3.15
CA VAL A 146 10.25 0.81 -4.59
C VAL A 146 11.53 0.40 -5.31
N THR A 147 11.41 -0.52 -6.25
CA THR A 147 12.53 -1.05 -7.04
C THR A 147 12.15 -1.06 -8.51
N VAL A 148 13.03 -0.56 -9.36
CA VAL A 148 12.92 -0.62 -10.82
C VAL A 148 14.03 -1.53 -11.32
N ASP A 149 13.65 -2.57 -12.05
CA ASP A 149 14.57 -3.52 -12.68
C ASP A 149 14.08 -3.91 -14.08
N ALA A 150 14.79 -4.83 -14.74
CA ALA A 150 14.45 -5.33 -16.08
C ALA A 150 13.09 -6.06 -16.16
N THR A 151 12.49 -6.45 -15.03
CA THR A 151 11.14 -7.04 -14.99
C THR A 151 10.07 -5.95 -14.88
N GLY A 152 10.39 -4.82 -14.25
CA GLY A 152 9.53 -3.64 -14.15
C GLY A 152 9.62 -2.94 -12.81
N LEU A 153 8.60 -2.15 -12.51
CA LEU A 153 8.49 -1.46 -11.23
C LEU A 153 7.86 -2.39 -10.20
N THR A 154 8.49 -2.49 -9.04
CA THR A 154 8.04 -3.27 -7.90
C THR A 154 7.96 -2.38 -6.67
N ALA A 155 6.80 -2.32 -6.03
CA ALA A 155 6.61 -1.67 -4.74
C ALA A 155 6.11 -2.70 -3.70
N HIS A 156 6.71 -2.75 -2.52
CA HIS A 156 6.25 -3.58 -1.41
C HIS A 156 6.54 -2.90 -0.06
N PRO A 157 5.82 -3.25 1.02
CA PRO A 157 6.16 -2.76 2.36
C PRO A 157 7.63 -3.07 2.72
N GLY A 158 8.29 -2.17 3.43
CA GLY A 158 9.71 -2.35 3.80
C GLY A 158 9.93 -3.51 4.76
N LEU A 159 8.98 -3.72 5.68
CA LEU A 159 9.05 -4.75 6.72
C LEU A 159 8.55 -6.13 6.25
N VAL A 160 7.65 -6.16 5.26
CA VAL A 160 7.01 -7.40 4.77
C VAL A 160 7.08 -7.44 3.25
N ARG A 161 7.56 -8.56 2.69
CA ARG A 161 7.70 -8.73 1.21
C ARG A 161 6.36 -8.79 0.47
N ARG A 162 5.25 -8.93 1.18
CA ARG A 162 3.89 -8.94 0.64
C ARG A 162 3.01 -8.00 1.46
N PRO A 163 2.02 -7.36 0.83
CA PRO A 163 1.64 -7.43 -0.59
C PRO A 163 2.64 -6.73 -1.52
N ARG A 164 2.94 -7.35 -2.67
CA ARG A 164 3.84 -6.79 -3.70
C ARG A 164 3.01 -6.25 -4.85
N LEU A 165 3.15 -4.96 -5.14
CA LEU A 165 2.62 -4.33 -6.34
C LEU A 165 3.70 -4.36 -7.41
N HIS A 166 3.39 -4.96 -8.56
CA HIS A 166 4.33 -5.06 -9.67
C HIS A 166 3.67 -4.55 -10.96
N VAL A 167 4.37 -3.65 -11.65
CA VAL A 167 3.99 -3.11 -12.95
C VAL A 167 5.08 -3.53 -13.94
N PRO A 168 4.79 -4.49 -14.84
CA PRO A 168 5.79 -4.95 -15.80
C PRO A 168 6.04 -3.89 -16.89
N LEU A 169 7.26 -3.87 -17.43
CA LEU A 169 7.70 -2.86 -18.40
C LEU A 169 6.89 -2.87 -19.70
N ASP A 170 6.38 -4.04 -20.09
CA ASP A 170 5.56 -4.22 -21.30
C ASP A 170 4.22 -3.45 -21.24
N ARG A 171 3.80 -2.98 -20.06
CA ARG A 171 2.63 -2.12 -19.89
C ARG A 171 2.94 -0.63 -19.88
N VAL A 172 4.20 -0.25 -19.71
CA VAL A 172 4.56 1.16 -19.49
C VAL A 172 4.66 1.85 -20.83
N ALA A 173 3.76 2.79 -21.10
CA ALA A 173 3.83 3.68 -22.25
C ALA A 173 4.90 4.75 -22.04
N SER A 174 4.91 5.41 -20.89
CA SER A 174 5.92 6.40 -20.53
C SER A 174 6.05 6.56 -19.02
N ALA A 175 7.21 7.02 -18.56
CA ALA A 175 7.46 7.38 -17.17
C ALA A 175 7.95 8.82 -17.06
N ARG A 176 7.46 9.56 -16.06
CA ARG A 176 7.90 10.93 -15.78
C ARG A 176 7.98 11.21 -14.29
N ARG A 177 8.84 12.17 -13.93
CA ARG A 177 8.85 12.81 -12.63
C ARG A 177 7.66 13.76 -12.53
N THR A 178 6.97 13.73 -11.40
CA THR A 178 5.95 14.71 -11.03
C THR A 178 6.10 15.08 -9.56
N ASP A 179 5.58 16.23 -9.15
CA ASP A 179 5.49 16.61 -7.74
C ASP A 179 4.03 16.52 -7.30
N VAL A 180 3.78 15.88 -6.17
CA VAL A 180 2.43 15.68 -5.64
C VAL A 180 2.33 16.17 -4.21
N ARG A 181 1.31 16.99 -3.94
CA ARG A 181 0.89 17.27 -2.57
C ARG A 181 -0.19 16.29 -2.15
N ALA A 182 0.04 15.57 -1.06
CA ALA A 182 -0.93 14.59 -0.57
C ALA A 182 -2.29 15.18 -0.21
N THR A 183 -2.33 16.47 0.16
CA THR A 183 -3.57 17.21 0.43
C THR A 183 -4.43 17.37 -0.82
N GLU A 184 -3.82 17.62 -1.98
CA GLU A 184 -4.51 17.74 -3.28
C GLU A 184 -5.11 16.40 -3.73
N MET A 185 -4.54 15.29 -3.26
CA MET A 185 -4.99 13.93 -3.55
C MET A 185 -5.91 13.33 -2.47
N GLY A 186 -6.32 14.12 -1.48
CA GLY A 186 -7.27 13.69 -0.44
C GLY A 186 -6.66 12.82 0.67
N GLY A 187 -5.35 12.91 0.90
CA GLY A 187 -4.65 12.31 2.03
C GLY A 187 -3.64 11.20 1.67
N TRP A 188 -3.16 10.50 2.71
CA TRP A 188 -2.14 9.46 2.64
C TRP A 188 -2.74 8.08 2.27
N GLY A 189 -1.93 7.21 1.62
CA GLY A 189 -2.22 5.80 1.39
C GLY A 189 -2.27 5.37 -0.09
N VAL A 190 -2.74 4.14 -0.32
CA VAL A 190 -3.06 3.61 -1.65
C VAL A 190 -4.43 4.13 -2.06
N ARG A 191 -4.52 4.88 -3.15
CA ARG A 191 -5.77 5.40 -3.69
C ARG A 191 -5.97 4.95 -5.13
N MET A 192 -7.21 4.61 -5.46
CA MET A 192 -7.65 4.42 -6.84
C MET A 192 -8.79 5.37 -7.14
N ARG A 193 -8.62 6.20 -8.18
CA ARG A 193 -9.71 6.97 -8.80
C ARG A 193 -9.75 6.66 -10.28
N GLY A 194 -10.75 5.88 -10.70
CA GLY A 194 -10.93 5.52 -12.11
C GLY A 194 -9.70 4.85 -12.69
N GLU A 195 -9.01 5.57 -13.57
CA GLU A 195 -7.80 5.14 -14.28
C GLU A 195 -6.50 5.44 -13.53
N ARG A 196 -6.53 6.12 -12.37
CA ARG A 196 -5.33 6.49 -11.61
C ARG A 196 -5.20 5.62 -10.37
N THR A 197 -4.04 4.95 -10.23
CA THR A 197 -3.61 4.26 -9.01
C THR A 197 -2.47 5.07 -8.41
N ALA A 198 -2.60 5.55 -7.19
CA ALA A 198 -1.57 6.32 -6.51
C ALA A 198 -1.17 5.67 -5.18
N LEU A 199 0.12 5.47 -4.97
CA LEU A 199 0.71 5.08 -3.69
C LEU A 199 1.40 6.31 -3.10
N LEU A 200 0.68 6.99 -2.20
CA LEU A 200 1.13 8.22 -1.55
C LEU A 200 1.53 7.92 -0.11
N LEU A 201 2.83 7.88 0.15
CA LEU A 201 3.37 7.68 1.50
C LEU A 201 3.84 9.01 2.12
N ARG A 202 4.23 9.96 1.27
CA ARG A 202 4.71 11.29 1.63
C ARG A 202 4.38 12.30 0.51
N GLY A 203 4.37 13.58 0.84
CA GLY A 203 4.24 14.64 -0.16
C GLY A 203 5.59 14.92 -0.81
N GLY A 204 5.57 15.50 -2.01
CA GLY A 204 6.76 15.88 -2.76
C GLY A 204 6.95 15.04 -4.02
N GLU A 205 8.19 14.68 -4.29
CA GLU A 205 8.57 14.01 -5.52
C GLU A 205 7.91 12.64 -5.70
N ALA A 206 7.41 12.39 -6.91
CA ALA A 206 6.72 11.18 -7.30
C ALA A 206 7.09 10.73 -8.72
N LEU A 207 7.07 9.42 -8.91
CA LEU A 207 7.18 8.76 -10.21
C LEU A 207 5.77 8.46 -10.72
N GLU A 208 5.44 8.98 -11.90
CA GLU A 208 4.19 8.69 -12.60
C GLU A 208 4.49 7.86 -13.85
N LEU A 209 3.83 6.71 -13.95
CA LEU A 209 3.84 5.82 -15.10
C LEU A 209 2.52 5.97 -15.84
N ASP A 210 2.58 6.30 -17.13
CA ASP A 210 1.46 6.14 -18.04
C ASP A 210 1.47 4.72 -18.59
N LEU A 211 0.36 4.02 -18.47
CA LEU A 211 0.19 2.65 -18.95
C LEU A 211 -0.54 2.68 -20.30
N GLY A 212 -0.25 1.73 -21.19
CA GLY A 212 -0.85 1.72 -22.53
C GLY A 212 -2.35 1.44 -22.58
N ASP A 213 -2.97 1.08 -21.45
CA ASP A 213 -4.42 0.98 -21.31
C ASP A 213 -5.09 2.32 -20.91
N GLY A 214 -4.32 3.41 -20.90
CA GLY A 214 -4.76 4.75 -20.48
C GLY A 214 -4.71 4.97 -18.96
N SER A 215 -4.45 3.92 -18.19
CA SER A 215 -4.32 4.04 -16.74
C SER A 215 -2.98 4.65 -16.33
N ARG A 216 -2.94 5.30 -15.16
CA ARG A 216 -1.73 5.91 -14.60
C ARG A 216 -1.40 5.31 -13.25
N PHE A 217 -0.13 5.00 -13.05
CA PHE A 217 0.39 4.53 -11.78
C PHE A 217 1.34 5.57 -11.19
N LEU A 218 0.98 6.13 -10.06
CA LEU A 218 1.75 7.15 -9.35
C LEU A 218 2.29 6.58 -8.05
N VAL A 219 3.55 6.82 -7.75
CA VAL A 219 4.17 6.46 -6.47
C VAL A 219 5.02 7.61 -5.99
N THR A 220 4.92 7.98 -4.72
CA THR A 220 5.79 9.01 -4.12
C THR A 220 7.12 8.39 -3.71
N VAL A 221 8.22 8.97 -4.17
CA VAL A 221 9.56 8.40 -4.08
C VAL A 221 10.60 9.51 -4.27
N ASP A 222 11.68 9.46 -3.50
CA ASP A 222 12.86 10.29 -3.75
C ASP A 222 13.57 9.86 -5.04
N ASP A 223 14.15 10.82 -5.78
CA ASP A 223 14.94 10.51 -6.98
C ASP A 223 14.07 9.88 -8.09
N ALA A 224 12.86 10.42 -8.24
CA ALA A 224 11.88 9.95 -9.22
C ALA A 224 12.30 10.29 -10.66
N ALA A 225 13.10 11.34 -10.86
CA ALA A 225 13.71 11.66 -12.15
C ALA A 225 14.57 10.49 -12.67
N THR A 226 15.49 9.98 -11.85
CA THR A 226 16.35 8.84 -12.21
C THR A 226 15.53 7.57 -12.40
N ALA A 227 14.54 7.33 -11.53
CA ALA A 227 13.65 6.19 -11.67
C ALA A 227 12.87 6.24 -12.99
N ALA A 228 12.33 7.40 -13.38
CA ALA A 228 11.62 7.60 -14.64
C ALA A 228 12.54 7.36 -15.85
N ALA A 229 13.75 7.92 -15.80
CA ALA A 229 14.75 7.75 -16.84
C ALA A 229 15.11 6.27 -17.04
N LEU A 230 15.31 5.53 -15.95
CA LEU A 230 15.59 4.11 -16.00
C LEU A 230 14.41 3.30 -16.55
N VAL A 231 13.17 3.59 -16.11
CA VAL A 231 11.98 2.88 -16.60
C VAL A 231 11.83 3.05 -18.11
N ASN A 232 12.00 4.27 -18.63
CA ASN A 232 11.88 4.52 -20.07
C ASN A 232 12.96 3.76 -20.87
N THR A 233 14.22 3.79 -20.42
CA THR A 233 15.30 3.04 -21.09
C THR A 233 15.03 1.53 -21.08
N LEU A 234 14.60 0.98 -19.94
CA LEU A 234 14.33 -0.47 -19.84
C LEU A 234 13.08 -0.88 -20.64
N ALA A 235 12.04 -0.06 -20.67
CA ALA A 235 10.82 -0.32 -21.43
C ALA A 235 11.06 -0.26 -22.96
N GLU A 236 12.00 0.56 -23.42
CA GLU A 236 12.45 0.54 -24.82
C GLU A 236 13.20 -0.75 -25.14
N ARG A 237 14.21 -1.11 -24.33
CA ARG A 237 15.00 -2.34 -24.54
C ARG A 237 14.14 -3.60 -24.53
N ALA A 238 13.17 -3.69 -23.63
CA ALA A 238 12.25 -4.82 -23.55
C ALA A 238 11.39 -5.02 -24.81
N ARG A 239 11.31 -4.03 -25.70
CA ARG A 239 10.60 -4.12 -26.99
C ARG A 239 11.51 -4.32 -28.20
N GLN A 240 12.81 -4.11 -28.03
CA GLN A 240 13.82 -4.30 -29.08
C GLN A 240 14.38 -5.74 -29.09
N CYS A 241 14.15 -6.51 -28.03
CA CYS A 241 14.43 -7.95 -27.94
C CYS A 241 13.17 -8.76 -28.29
#